data_AF-A0A1X2II93-F1
#
_entry.id   AF-A0A1X2II93-F1
#
_cell.length_a   1.000
_cell.length_b   1.000
_cell.length_c   1.000
_cell.angle_alpha   90.00
_cell.angle_beta   90.00
_cell.angle_gamma   90.00
#
_symmetry.space_group_name_H-M   'P 1'
#
loop_
_entity.id
_entity.type
_entity.pdbx_description
1 polymer ?
#
loop_
_entity_poly.entity_id
_entity_poly.type
_entity_poly.pdbx_seq_one_letter_code
_entity_poly.pdbx_strand_id
1 'polypeptide(L)'
;MGNNQGGHTDGSNGNTNDGSSDKDIINNSNDNKTISSDGYGVYKNGDGLLNGYAVSKYANLTRLQTVDAELLANKQRVFVVGDIHGCLDEFNQLIDQIQYNPSSDQLILAGDLIAKGPSNTGVIRRAKELQALCVRGNHDDKAIRFKTYERVNGPVSMDQPKAFLPEGDVPDPLKYKNAHLAMSRELSDEDYDYLTSCPSILHLPSMDNSVVVHGGLDPLISDLAQQQPVDVMTMRDISEDGQPTDEKKVGTPWATIWNQLQERSINPVTVYYGHDASRGLVVERFTYGLDTGCVYGKTLTAIEMKSKKIIDVPCKQYALT
;
A
#
# COMPACT_ATOMS: atom_id res chain seq x y z
N MET A 1 -70.09 -6.56 34.36
CA MET A 1 -71.00 -6.67 33.20
C MET A 1 -71.57 -5.29 32.92
N GLY A 2 -71.36 -4.79 31.69
CA GLY A 2 -71.99 -3.60 31.12
C GLY A 2 -71.29 -2.28 31.46
N ASN A 3 -71.13 -1.31 30.56
CA ASN A 3 -71.22 -1.32 29.10
C ASN A 3 -70.50 -0.04 28.62
N ASN A 4 -69.62 -0.24 27.65
CA ASN A 4 -69.33 0.53 26.44
C ASN A 4 -69.76 2.02 26.24
N GLN A 5 -68.83 2.70 25.52
CA GLN A 5 -68.96 3.78 24.52
C GLN A 5 -68.99 5.27 24.94
N GLY A 6 -67.93 5.96 24.49
CA GLY A 6 -68.03 6.87 23.34
C GLY A 6 -68.06 8.36 23.67
N GLY A 7 -67.16 9.14 23.06
CA GLY A 7 -67.34 10.60 23.01
C GLY A 7 -66.09 11.44 22.76
N HIS A 8 -65.97 11.87 21.50
CA HIS A 8 -65.75 13.25 21.08
C HIS A 8 -64.34 13.90 21.09
N THR A 9 -64.10 14.48 19.91
CA THR A 9 -63.11 15.46 19.48
C THR A 9 -63.42 16.86 20.00
N ASP A 10 -62.37 17.66 20.25
CA ASP A 10 -62.30 19.10 19.93
C ASP A 10 -60.86 19.55 20.23
N GLY A 11 -60.15 20.15 19.27
CA GLY A 11 -60.02 21.61 19.18
C GLY A 11 -58.62 22.00 19.68
N SER A 12 -57.89 22.98 19.18
CA SER A 12 -58.21 24.10 18.31
C SER A 12 -56.90 24.88 18.06
N ASN A 13 -56.88 25.63 16.95
CA ASN A 13 -56.26 26.95 16.74
C ASN A 13 -54.76 27.16 17.04
N GLY A 14 -53.98 27.87 16.22
CA GLY A 14 -54.28 28.65 15.02
C GLY A 14 -53.26 29.79 14.87
N ASN A 15 -53.09 30.22 13.61
CA ASN A 15 -52.81 31.60 13.18
C ASN A 15 -51.37 32.17 13.31
N THR A 16 -50.68 32.43 12.19
CA THR A 16 -50.71 33.71 11.43
C THR A 16 -49.62 33.77 10.35
N ASN A 17 -49.97 34.44 9.25
CA ASN A 17 -49.18 34.74 8.04
C ASN A 17 -48.04 35.76 8.30
N ASP A 18 -47.00 35.77 7.45
CA ASP A 18 -46.83 36.75 6.33
C ASP A 18 -45.36 36.87 5.85
N GLY A 19 -45.17 37.14 4.55
CA GLY A 19 -44.14 38.08 4.08
C GLY A 19 -42.72 37.63 3.65
N SER A 20 -42.61 37.06 2.45
CA SER A 20 -41.62 37.32 1.37
C SER A 20 -40.27 38.04 1.65
N SER A 21 -39.16 37.38 1.26
CA SER A 21 -38.09 37.80 0.31
C SER A 21 -36.64 37.51 0.76
N ASP A 22 -35.90 36.87 -0.18
CA ASP A 22 -34.44 36.75 -0.37
C ASP A 22 -33.47 37.02 0.80
N LYS A 23 -32.63 36.01 1.11
CA LYS A 23 -31.16 36.14 1.23
C LYS A 23 -30.46 34.80 1.51
N ASP A 24 -29.30 34.70 0.87
CA ASP A 24 -28.17 33.79 1.06
C ASP A 24 -27.94 33.27 2.47
N ILE A 25 -27.37 32.04 2.60
CA ILE A 25 -26.18 31.76 3.42
C ILE A 25 -25.53 30.45 2.93
N ILE A 26 -24.33 30.62 2.38
CA ILE A 26 -23.26 29.65 2.32
C ILE A 26 -22.62 29.59 3.72
N ASN A 27 -22.42 28.39 4.28
CA ASN A 27 -21.37 28.04 5.26
C ASN A 27 -21.42 26.52 5.50
N ASN A 28 -20.51 25.67 5.00
CA ASN A 28 -19.05 25.56 5.15
C ASN A 28 -18.61 24.78 6.41
N SER A 29 -17.64 23.89 6.16
CA SER A 29 -16.62 23.30 7.06
C SER A 29 -17.03 22.43 8.26
N ASN A 30 -16.50 21.20 8.26
CA ASN A 30 -15.58 20.68 9.30
C ASN A 30 -14.91 19.41 8.71
N ASP A 31 -13.78 19.55 8.03
CA ASP A 31 -12.42 19.53 8.60
C ASP A 31 -12.19 18.37 9.58
N ASN A 32 -11.60 17.29 9.08
CA ASN A 32 -10.74 16.39 9.84
C ASN A 32 -9.35 16.38 9.21
N LYS A 33 -8.73 17.56 9.21
CA LYS A 33 -7.30 17.74 8.91
C LYS A 33 -6.55 17.64 10.25
N THR A 34 -6.18 16.43 10.65
CA THR A 34 -5.23 16.26 11.76
C THR A 34 -3.83 16.30 11.16
N ILE A 35 -3.18 17.45 11.30
CA ILE A 35 -1.79 17.68 10.86
C ILE A 35 -0.87 16.97 11.85
N SER A 36 -0.22 15.87 11.43
CA SER A 36 0.94 15.31 12.13
C SER A 36 2.19 16.10 11.77
N SER A 37 3.15 16.18 12.68
CA SER A 37 4.38 16.99 12.62
C SER A 37 5.41 16.58 11.56
N ASP A 38 5.11 15.57 10.74
CA ASP A 38 5.95 15.13 9.64
C ASP A 38 5.18 15.49 8.37
N GLY A 39 5.71 16.39 7.53
CA GLY A 39 5.03 17.10 6.43
C GLY A 39 4.46 16.23 5.29
N TYR A 40 3.58 15.30 5.61
CA TYR A 40 2.92 14.39 4.67
C TYR A 40 1.40 14.50 4.81
N GLY A 41 0.71 14.67 3.68
CA GLY A 41 -0.74 14.49 3.63
C GLY A 41 -1.06 13.00 3.77
N VAL A 42 -1.47 12.57 4.97
CA VAL A 42 -1.87 11.18 5.23
C VAL A 42 -3.39 11.06 5.07
N TYR A 43 -3.84 10.28 4.08
CA TYR A 43 -5.24 9.89 3.96
C TYR A 43 -5.45 8.54 4.66
N LYS A 44 -5.94 8.58 5.90
CA LYS A 44 -6.48 7.40 6.59
C LYS A 44 -7.98 7.36 6.33
N ASN A 45 -8.47 6.36 5.60
CA ASN A 45 -9.90 6.07 5.65
C ASN A 45 -10.18 5.21 6.88
N GLY A 46 -11.17 5.65 7.66
CA GLY A 46 -11.82 4.83 8.68
C GLY A 46 -12.46 3.60 8.04
N ASP A 47 -12.51 2.53 8.84
CA ASP A 47 -13.59 1.56 8.88
C ASP A 47 -14.75 1.82 7.89
N GLY A 48 -14.57 1.41 6.64
CA GLY A 48 -15.53 1.72 5.58
C GLY A 48 -15.24 0.94 4.30
N LEU A 49 -16.12 -0.01 4.00
CA LEU A 49 -16.14 -0.81 2.78
C LEU A 49 -16.08 0.10 1.55
N LEU A 50 -15.14 -0.19 0.65
CA LEU A 50 -15.16 0.32 -0.72
C LEU A 50 -15.15 -0.91 -1.64
N ASN A 51 -16.18 -1.03 -2.49
CA ASN A 51 -16.34 -2.10 -3.47
C ASN A 51 -16.32 -3.55 -2.93
N GLY A 52 -16.79 -3.78 -1.70
CA GLY A 52 -17.15 -5.14 -1.24
C GLY A 52 -16.01 -6.00 -0.67
N TYR A 53 -14.78 -5.49 -0.57
CA TYR A 53 -13.67 -6.23 0.06
C TYR A 53 -13.40 -5.74 1.49
N ALA A 54 -13.42 -6.65 2.46
CA ALA A 54 -13.04 -6.32 3.84
C ALA A 54 -11.52 -6.20 3.95
N VAL A 55 -11.04 -5.06 4.44
CA VAL A 55 -9.66 -4.91 4.90
C VAL A 55 -9.58 -5.47 6.32
N SER A 56 -8.55 -6.29 6.59
CA SER A 56 -8.32 -6.81 7.95
C SER A 56 -8.24 -5.66 8.95
N LYS A 57 -9.01 -5.74 10.04
CA LYS A 57 -8.92 -4.78 11.14
C LYS A 57 -7.55 -4.75 11.82
N TYR A 58 -6.70 -5.73 11.55
CA TYR A 58 -5.32 -5.80 12.04
C TYR A 58 -4.30 -5.28 11.03
N ALA A 59 -4.72 -4.82 9.85
CA ALA A 59 -3.81 -4.34 8.81
C ALA A 59 -3.06 -3.08 9.24
N ASN A 60 -3.65 -2.18 10.02
CA ASN A 60 -3.05 -0.89 10.39
C ASN A 60 -2.45 -0.19 9.14
N LEU A 61 -3.31 0.05 8.15
CA LEU A 61 -2.93 0.40 6.79
C LEU A 61 -3.13 1.90 6.50
N THR A 62 -2.08 2.55 6.00
CA THR A 62 -2.21 3.83 5.27
C THR A 62 -2.41 3.51 3.79
N ARG A 63 -3.49 4.01 3.18
CA ARG A 63 -3.82 3.64 1.79
C ARG A 63 -3.03 4.44 0.77
N LEU A 64 -3.04 5.76 0.93
CA LEU A 64 -2.40 6.69 0.03
C LEU A 64 -1.62 7.72 0.85
N GLN A 65 -0.38 7.93 0.46
CA GLN A 65 0.45 9.02 0.94
C GLN A 65 0.98 9.78 -0.27
N THR A 66 0.76 11.09 -0.29
CA THR A 66 1.37 11.98 -1.29
C THR A 66 2.61 12.60 -0.67
N VAL A 67 3.74 12.43 -1.34
CA VAL A 67 5.02 13.01 -0.91
C VAL A 67 5.04 14.49 -1.29
N ASP A 68 5.39 15.32 -0.30
CA ASP A 68 5.58 16.75 -0.53
C ASP A 68 6.70 16.98 -1.56
N ALA A 69 6.43 17.87 -2.52
CA ALA A 69 7.40 18.25 -3.53
C ALA A 69 8.69 18.79 -2.89
N GLU A 70 8.61 19.50 -1.77
CA GLU A 70 9.78 20.06 -1.07
C GLU A 70 10.74 18.98 -0.55
N LEU A 71 10.21 17.82 -0.15
CA LEU A 71 11.03 16.71 0.33
C LEU A 71 11.99 16.20 -0.76
N LEU A 72 11.50 16.16 -2.00
CA LEU A 72 12.25 15.63 -3.15
C LEU A 72 12.98 16.72 -3.92
N ALA A 73 12.57 17.99 -3.81
CA ALA A 73 13.14 19.12 -4.54
C ALA A 73 14.64 19.27 -4.29
N ASN A 74 15.09 19.01 -3.06
CA ASN A 74 16.50 19.12 -2.68
C ASN A 74 17.32 17.85 -2.96
N LYS A 75 16.69 16.78 -3.45
CA LYS A 75 17.36 15.50 -3.72
C LYS A 75 17.95 15.50 -5.12
N GLN A 76 19.25 15.21 -5.19
CA GLN A 76 20.00 15.02 -6.43
C GLN A 76 19.43 13.84 -7.21
N ARG A 77 19.32 12.68 -6.57
CA ARG A 77 18.83 11.42 -7.16
C ARG A 77 17.70 10.83 -6.31
N VAL A 78 16.75 10.17 -6.98
CA VAL A 78 15.68 9.41 -6.33
C VAL A 78 15.71 8.01 -6.93
N PHE A 79 15.84 7.00 -6.07
CA PHE A 79 15.92 5.61 -6.47
C PHE A 79 14.69 4.84 -6.02
N VAL A 80 14.18 3.96 -6.88
CA VAL A 80 13.20 2.92 -6.49
C VAL A 80 13.89 1.57 -6.57
N VAL A 81 13.74 0.74 -5.54
CA VAL A 81 14.30 -0.63 -5.45
C VAL A 81 13.17 -1.64 -5.43
N GLY A 82 13.31 -2.73 -6.18
CA GLY A 82 12.39 -3.86 -6.17
C GLY A 82 12.45 -4.72 -4.89
N ASP A 83 11.79 -5.87 -4.93
CA ASP A 83 11.59 -6.78 -3.80
C ASP A 83 12.92 -7.29 -3.22
N ILE A 84 13.14 -7.04 -1.93
CA ILE A 84 14.39 -7.38 -1.23
C ILE A 84 14.29 -8.76 -0.56
N HIS A 85 13.13 -9.10 0.00
CA HIS A 85 12.87 -10.41 0.61
C HIS A 85 13.97 -10.86 1.59
N GLY A 86 14.36 -10.01 2.54
CA GLY A 86 15.36 -10.36 3.56
C GLY A 86 16.80 -10.54 3.04
N CYS A 87 17.09 -10.23 1.77
CA CYS A 87 18.42 -10.31 1.15
C CYS A 87 19.29 -9.11 1.54
N LEU A 88 19.68 -9.02 2.81
CA LEU A 88 20.41 -7.86 3.36
C LEU A 88 21.78 -7.64 2.72
N ASP A 89 22.53 -8.71 2.45
CA ASP A 89 23.87 -8.62 1.85
C ASP A 89 23.79 -7.98 0.46
N GLU A 90 22.82 -8.41 -0.34
CA GLU A 90 22.54 -7.91 -1.68
C GLU A 90 22.00 -6.48 -1.63
N PHE A 91 21.15 -6.16 -0.66
CA PHE A 91 20.69 -4.78 -0.46
C PHE A 91 21.86 -3.85 -0.16
N ASN A 92 22.77 -4.24 0.74
CA ASN A 92 23.97 -3.45 1.03
C ASN A 92 24.87 -3.29 -0.20
N GLN A 93 25.09 -4.36 -0.98
CA GLN A 93 25.85 -4.28 -2.24
C GLN A 93 25.24 -3.28 -3.23
N LEU A 94 23.92 -3.29 -3.38
CA LEU A 94 23.24 -2.34 -4.26
C LEU A 94 23.40 -0.90 -3.78
N ILE A 95 23.26 -0.66 -2.48
CA ILE A 95 23.44 0.65 -1.84
C ILE A 95 24.87 1.17 -2.03
N ASP A 96 25.87 0.30 -1.90
CA ASP A 96 27.28 0.63 -2.17
C ASP A 96 27.51 0.92 -3.66
N GLN A 97 26.92 0.12 -4.56
CA GLN A 97 27.06 0.26 -6.01
C GLN A 97 26.48 1.58 -6.53
N ILE A 98 25.34 2.02 -6.01
CA ILE A 98 24.75 3.33 -6.36
C ILE A 98 25.41 4.49 -5.61
N GLN A 99 26.34 4.19 -4.69
CA GLN A 99 27.00 5.15 -3.80
C GLN A 99 25.96 6.05 -3.12
N TYR A 100 24.96 5.42 -2.51
CA TYR A 100 23.82 6.12 -1.93
C TYR A 100 24.24 7.04 -0.79
N ASN A 101 23.73 8.27 -0.79
CA ASN A 101 23.93 9.22 0.29
C ASN A 101 22.57 9.79 0.75
N PRO A 102 22.07 9.46 1.95
CA PRO A 102 20.76 9.92 2.42
C PRO A 102 20.65 11.45 2.55
N SER A 103 21.77 12.16 2.66
CA SER A 103 21.77 13.63 2.69
C SER A 103 21.44 14.25 1.33
N SER A 104 21.78 13.59 0.21
CA SER A 104 21.57 14.13 -1.14
C SER A 104 20.61 13.30 -2.00
N ASP A 105 20.33 12.06 -1.62
CA ASP A 105 19.49 11.13 -2.37
C ASP A 105 18.25 10.72 -1.58
N GLN A 106 17.25 10.17 -2.27
CA GLN A 106 16.10 9.51 -1.68
C GLN A 106 16.02 8.07 -2.17
N LEU A 107 15.78 7.14 -1.26
CA LEU A 107 15.49 5.74 -1.58
C LEU A 107 14.02 5.45 -1.35
N ILE A 108 13.40 4.67 -2.24
CA ILE A 108 12.03 4.19 -2.13
C ILE A 108 12.02 2.68 -2.38
N LEU A 109 11.43 1.91 -1.47
CA LEU A 109 11.37 0.45 -1.57
C LEU A 109 9.98 0.01 -2.04
N ALA A 110 9.90 -0.84 -3.07
CA ALA A 110 8.66 -1.27 -3.71
C ALA A 110 7.87 -2.34 -2.93
N GLY A 111 8.10 -2.47 -1.62
CA GLY A 111 7.51 -3.50 -0.77
C GLY A 111 8.27 -4.82 -0.77
N ASP A 112 7.74 -5.78 -0.01
CA ASP A 112 8.31 -7.11 0.19
C ASP A 112 9.77 -7.04 0.68
N LEU A 113 9.95 -6.27 1.76
CA LEU A 113 11.23 -6.14 2.45
C LEU A 113 11.59 -7.45 3.16
N ILE A 114 10.57 -8.16 3.64
CA ILE A 114 10.71 -9.41 4.40
C ILE A 114 10.28 -10.63 3.57
N ALA A 115 10.35 -11.79 4.24
CA ALA A 115 10.04 -13.12 3.78
C ALA A 115 11.11 -13.76 2.90
N LYS A 116 11.16 -15.10 2.95
CA LYS A 116 12.01 -16.01 2.16
C LYS A 116 13.51 -15.93 2.43
N GLY A 117 14.12 -14.74 2.42
CA GLY A 117 15.56 -14.58 2.64
C GLY A 117 15.99 -14.63 4.10
N PRO A 118 17.31 -14.55 4.34
CA PRO A 118 17.91 -14.90 5.62
C PRO A 118 17.80 -13.81 6.70
N SER A 119 17.59 -12.53 6.34
CA SER A 119 17.74 -11.41 7.27
C SER A 119 16.60 -10.38 7.17
N ASN A 120 15.39 -10.78 7.54
CA ASN A 120 14.17 -9.95 7.47
C ASN A 120 14.27 -8.66 8.30
N THR A 121 14.51 -8.76 9.61
CA THR A 121 14.64 -7.58 10.50
C THR A 121 15.86 -6.74 10.16
N GLY A 122 16.94 -7.36 9.66
CA GLY A 122 18.11 -6.64 9.19
C GLY A 122 17.82 -5.72 7.99
N VAL A 123 16.99 -6.16 7.03
CA VAL A 123 16.55 -5.32 5.91
C VAL A 123 15.71 -4.13 6.42
N ILE A 124 14.78 -4.37 7.35
CA ILE A 124 13.96 -3.29 7.93
C ILE A 124 14.84 -2.24 8.61
N ARG A 125 15.76 -2.66 9.47
CA ARG A 125 16.68 -1.76 10.19
C ARG A 125 17.57 -1.00 9.24
N ARG A 126 18.08 -1.67 8.21
CA ARG A 126 18.88 -1.01 7.17
C ARG A 126 18.07 0.04 6.41
N ALA A 127 16.82 -0.25 6.06
CA ALA A 127 15.94 0.71 5.40
C ALA A 127 15.69 1.95 6.28
N LYS A 128 15.51 1.76 7.60
CA LYS A 128 15.42 2.87 8.57
C LYS A 128 16.69 3.72 8.60
N GLU A 129 17.87 3.10 8.71
CA GLU A 129 19.17 3.80 8.70
C GLU A 129 19.36 4.66 7.44
N LEU A 130 18.88 4.14 6.30
CA LEU A 130 18.96 4.81 5.02
C LEU A 130 17.87 5.87 4.81
N GLN A 131 16.97 6.07 5.79
CA GLN A 131 15.82 6.98 5.68
C GLN A 131 14.99 6.69 4.42
N ALA A 132 14.86 5.40 4.10
CA ALA A 132 14.13 4.96 2.93
C ALA A 132 12.62 5.19 3.13
N LEU A 133 11.97 5.68 2.09
CA LEU A 133 10.53 5.54 1.96
C LEU A 133 10.23 4.12 1.48
N CYS A 134 9.00 3.67 1.65
CA CYS A 134 8.57 2.35 1.24
C CYS A 134 7.10 2.38 0.82
N VAL A 135 6.70 1.37 0.05
CA VAL A 135 5.30 0.96 -0.04
C VAL A 135 5.14 -0.41 0.58
N ARG A 136 3.92 -0.73 0.97
CA ARG A 136 3.60 -2.00 1.63
C ARG A 136 3.52 -3.13 0.61
N GLY A 137 4.33 -4.17 0.82
CA GLY A 137 4.21 -5.43 0.09
C GLY A 137 3.20 -6.40 0.69
N ASN A 138 2.80 -7.41 -0.09
CA ASN A 138 1.84 -8.40 0.38
C ASN A 138 2.46 -9.33 1.44
N HIS A 139 3.78 -9.55 1.43
CA HIS A 139 4.46 -10.28 2.50
C HIS A 139 4.59 -9.42 3.77
N ASP A 140 4.87 -8.12 3.62
CA ASP A 140 4.94 -7.18 4.75
C ASP A 140 3.58 -7.09 5.47
N ASP A 141 2.48 -6.97 4.73
CA ASP A 141 1.11 -6.88 5.28
C ASP A 141 0.76 -8.09 6.16
N LYS A 142 1.17 -9.30 5.75
CA LYS A 142 0.91 -10.53 6.51
C LYS A 142 1.62 -10.51 7.86
N ALA A 143 2.88 -10.08 7.92
CA ALA A 143 3.61 -9.96 9.18
C ALA A 143 3.03 -8.86 10.07
N ILE A 144 2.63 -7.72 9.49
CA ILE A 144 1.96 -6.62 10.21
C ILE A 144 0.66 -7.12 10.84
N ARG A 145 -0.21 -7.82 10.10
CA ARG A 145 -1.48 -8.33 10.60
C ARG A 145 -1.30 -9.29 11.77
N PHE A 146 -0.35 -10.23 11.69
CA PHE A 146 -0.01 -11.08 12.84
C PHE A 146 0.48 -10.27 14.03
N LYS A 147 1.40 -9.31 13.82
CA LYS A 147 1.97 -8.50 14.91
C LYS A 147 0.93 -7.58 15.54
N THR A 148 0.06 -6.96 14.75
CA THR A 148 -1.06 -6.15 15.26
C THR A 148 -2.02 -7.02 16.08
N TYR A 149 -2.34 -8.24 15.62
CA TYR A 149 -3.18 -9.16 16.40
C TYR A 149 -2.53 -9.51 17.75
N GLU A 150 -1.23 -9.84 17.75
CA GLU A 150 -0.44 -10.07 18.96
C GLU A 150 -0.49 -8.86 19.91
N ARG A 151 -0.26 -7.64 19.40
CA ARG A 151 -0.26 -6.41 20.21
C ARG A 151 -1.61 -6.13 20.85
N VAL A 152 -2.70 -6.41 20.14
CA VAL A 152 -4.07 -6.18 20.64
C VAL A 152 -4.51 -7.25 21.64
N ASN A 153 -4.08 -8.51 21.47
CA ASN A 153 -4.63 -9.65 22.21
C ASN A 153 -3.63 -10.33 23.16
N GLY A 154 -2.37 -9.86 23.15
CA GLY A 154 -1.25 -10.41 23.91
C GLY A 154 -0.58 -11.63 23.23
N PRO A 155 0.69 -11.94 23.58
CA PRO A 155 1.48 -13.00 22.94
C PRO A 155 0.82 -14.38 23.03
N VAL A 156 0.09 -14.67 24.11
CA VAL A 156 -0.60 -15.95 24.31
C VAL A 156 -1.69 -16.21 23.26
N SER A 157 -2.22 -15.17 22.59
CA SER A 157 -3.17 -15.35 21.50
C SER A 157 -2.53 -16.00 20.26
N MET A 158 -1.21 -15.92 20.14
CA MET A 158 -0.45 -16.42 19.00
C MET A 158 -0.17 -17.94 19.06
N ASP A 159 -0.36 -18.57 20.22
CA ASP A 159 -0.07 -19.99 20.46
C ASP A 159 -1.33 -20.88 20.42
N GLN A 160 -2.48 -20.29 20.13
CA GLN A 160 -3.76 -20.99 20.14
C GLN A 160 -3.89 -21.94 18.92
N PRO A 161 -4.53 -23.11 19.05
CA PRO A 161 -4.70 -24.08 17.97
C PRO A 161 -5.82 -23.66 16.99
N LYS A 162 -5.79 -22.41 16.52
CA LYS A 162 -6.73 -21.89 15.52
C LYS A 162 -6.20 -22.16 14.12
N ALA A 163 -7.10 -22.49 13.19
CA ALA A 163 -6.72 -22.64 11.80
C ALA A 163 -6.34 -21.29 11.16
N PHE A 164 -7.11 -20.24 11.47
CA PHE A 164 -6.99 -18.91 10.89
C PHE A 164 -7.02 -17.79 11.95
N LEU A 165 -6.37 -16.68 11.64
CA LEU A 165 -6.40 -15.43 12.40
C LEU A 165 -7.86 -14.90 12.43
N PRO A 166 -8.37 -14.47 13.60
CA PRO A 166 -9.77 -14.03 13.73
C PRO A 166 -9.96 -12.60 13.21
N GLU A 167 -9.89 -12.43 11.89
CA GLU A 167 -9.86 -11.14 11.21
C GLU A 167 -11.08 -10.83 10.32
N GLY A 168 -12.06 -11.73 10.30
CA GLY A 168 -13.27 -11.59 9.50
C GLY A 168 -13.12 -12.14 8.09
N ASP A 169 -14.06 -11.78 7.22
CA ASP A 169 -14.15 -12.25 5.84
C ASP A 169 -13.28 -11.41 4.91
N VAL A 170 -11.97 -11.60 5.02
CA VAL A 170 -10.96 -10.92 4.19
C VAL A 170 -10.51 -11.84 3.05
N PRO A 171 -10.05 -11.31 1.90
CA PRO A 171 -9.71 -12.12 0.72
C PRO A 171 -8.60 -13.17 0.95
N ASP A 172 -7.61 -12.85 1.79
CA ASP A 172 -6.49 -13.74 2.13
C ASP A 172 -6.39 -13.94 3.66
N PRO A 173 -7.24 -14.79 4.26
CA PRO A 173 -7.25 -15.00 5.70
C PRO A 173 -5.99 -15.75 6.16
N LEU A 174 -5.34 -15.22 7.18
CA LEU A 174 -4.04 -15.69 7.63
C LEU A 174 -4.12 -16.99 8.41
N LYS A 175 -3.39 -18.01 7.98
CA LYS A 175 -3.25 -19.29 8.70
C LYS A 175 -2.17 -19.20 9.77
N TYR A 176 -2.39 -19.70 10.98
CA TYR A 176 -1.36 -19.70 12.04
C TYR A 176 -0.08 -20.46 11.67
N LYS A 177 -0.17 -21.43 10.76
CA LYS A 177 1.01 -22.17 10.25
C LYS A 177 1.80 -21.42 9.17
N ASN A 178 1.42 -20.18 8.85
CA ASN A 178 2.09 -19.38 7.83
C ASN A 178 3.50 -18.96 8.33
N ALA A 179 4.50 -19.00 7.44
CA ALA A 179 5.87 -18.59 7.74
C ALA A 179 5.97 -17.14 8.31
N HIS A 180 5.02 -16.26 7.96
CA HIS A 180 4.97 -14.89 8.47
C HIS A 180 4.67 -14.82 9.98
N LEU A 181 4.09 -15.86 10.59
CA LEU A 181 3.89 -15.89 12.04
C LEU A 181 5.24 -15.80 12.78
N ALA A 182 6.22 -16.62 12.39
CA ALA A 182 7.54 -16.60 13.01
C ALA A 182 8.20 -15.22 12.84
N MET A 183 8.15 -14.66 11.62
CA MET A 183 8.69 -13.34 11.31
C MET A 183 8.04 -12.24 12.16
N SER A 184 6.72 -12.30 12.35
CA SER A 184 6.00 -11.30 13.16
C SER A 184 6.47 -11.27 14.62
N ARG A 185 6.87 -12.43 15.17
CA ARG A 185 7.38 -12.53 16.55
C ARG A 185 8.77 -11.91 16.70
N GLU A 186 9.56 -11.88 15.63
CA GLU A 186 10.90 -11.29 15.61
C GLU A 186 10.89 -9.75 15.49
N LEU A 187 9.76 -9.17 15.08
CA LEU A 187 9.62 -7.71 14.95
C LEU A 187 9.67 -7.06 16.33
N SER A 188 10.62 -6.14 16.51
CA SER A 188 10.55 -5.14 17.58
C SER A 188 9.43 -4.13 17.31
N ASP A 189 9.07 -3.33 18.30
CA ASP A 189 8.11 -2.22 18.09
C ASP A 189 8.62 -1.26 17.00
N GLU A 190 9.92 -1.00 16.99
CA GLU A 190 10.60 -0.16 16.01
C GLU A 190 10.60 -0.72 14.59
N ASP A 191 10.65 -2.05 14.43
CA ASP A 191 10.55 -2.72 13.14
C ASP A 191 9.10 -2.68 12.64
N TYR A 192 8.14 -2.91 13.55
CA TYR A 192 6.70 -2.82 13.28
C TYR A 192 6.27 -1.40 12.88
N ASP A 193 6.74 -0.37 13.59
CA ASP A 193 6.39 1.02 13.32
C ASP A 193 6.88 1.45 11.92
N TYR A 194 8.07 1.01 11.51
CA TYR A 194 8.56 1.25 10.14
C TYR A 194 7.68 0.56 9.10
N LEU A 195 7.41 -0.75 9.26
CA LEU A 195 6.57 -1.49 8.31
C LEU A 195 5.16 -0.92 8.20
N THR A 196 4.58 -0.45 9.31
CA THR A 196 3.25 0.16 9.30
C THR A 196 3.24 1.59 8.74
N SER A 197 4.38 2.28 8.73
CA SER A 197 4.54 3.58 8.07
C SER A 197 4.48 3.48 6.54
N CYS A 198 4.78 2.32 5.95
CA CYS A 198 4.71 2.11 4.51
C CYS A 198 3.24 2.14 4.02
N PRO A 199 2.83 3.11 3.19
CA PRO A 199 1.50 3.14 2.58
C PRO A 199 1.35 2.07 1.49
N SER A 200 0.12 1.70 1.10
CA SER A 200 -0.07 0.86 -0.10
C SER A 200 0.25 1.60 -1.40
N ILE A 201 0.03 2.91 -1.45
CA ILE A 201 0.30 3.77 -2.60
C ILE A 201 1.11 4.98 -2.14
N LEU A 202 2.26 5.21 -2.77
CA LEU A 202 3.09 6.39 -2.57
C LEU A 202 3.07 7.25 -3.85
N HIS A 203 2.41 8.42 -3.79
CA HIS A 203 2.28 9.33 -4.92
C HIS A 203 3.38 10.40 -4.87
N LEU A 204 4.04 10.62 -6.01
CA LEU A 204 5.18 11.52 -6.20
C LEU A 204 4.87 12.54 -7.31
N PRO A 205 4.01 13.56 -7.05
CA PRO A 205 3.56 14.49 -8.08
C PRO A 205 4.72 15.24 -8.77
N SER A 206 5.76 15.59 -8.01
CA SER A 206 6.93 16.34 -8.49
C SER A 206 7.92 15.48 -9.31
N MET A 207 7.71 14.17 -9.39
CA MET A 207 8.54 13.24 -10.14
C MET A 207 7.78 12.78 -11.38
N ASP A 208 7.39 13.70 -12.27
CA ASP A 208 6.62 13.42 -13.48
C ASP A 208 5.30 12.66 -13.20
N ASN A 209 4.58 13.09 -12.15
CA ASN A 209 3.33 12.46 -11.71
C ASN A 209 3.47 10.93 -11.51
N SER A 210 4.55 10.52 -10.85
CA SER A 210 4.86 9.10 -10.62
C SER A 210 4.16 8.55 -9.39
N VAL A 211 3.98 7.24 -9.36
CA VAL A 211 3.44 6.47 -8.25
C VAL A 211 4.34 5.25 -8.01
N VAL A 212 4.58 4.93 -6.75
CA VAL A 212 5.14 3.64 -6.35
C VAL A 212 4.03 2.82 -5.69
N VAL A 213 3.91 1.56 -6.08
CA VAL A 213 3.00 0.54 -5.52
C VAL A 213 3.74 -0.79 -5.49
N HIS A 214 3.21 -1.80 -4.80
CA HIS A 214 3.87 -3.10 -4.77
C HIS A 214 3.50 -3.98 -5.98
N GLY A 215 2.22 -4.29 -6.19
CA GLY A 215 1.72 -5.14 -7.27
C GLY A 215 1.30 -4.38 -8.52
N GLY A 216 0.49 -3.33 -8.36
CA GLY A 216 -0.01 -2.53 -9.49
C GLY A 216 -1.11 -1.55 -9.14
N LEU A 217 -1.76 -1.00 -10.17
CA LEU A 217 -2.96 -0.18 -10.07
C LEU A 217 -4.02 -0.73 -11.03
N ASP A 218 -5.26 -0.83 -10.59
CA ASP A 218 -6.40 -1.15 -11.46
C ASP A 218 -6.51 -0.08 -12.55
N PRO A 219 -6.33 -0.42 -13.84
CA PRO A 219 -6.35 0.55 -14.93
C PRO A 219 -7.71 1.26 -15.13
N LEU A 220 -8.80 0.71 -14.58
CA LEU A 220 -10.14 1.29 -14.69
C LEU A 220 -10.45 2.31 -13.59
N ILE A 221 -9.61 2.41 -12.55
CA ILE A 221 -9.79 3.32 -11.42
C ILE A 221 -8.73 4.43 -11.49
N SER A 222 -9.14 5.63 -11.92
CA SER A 222 -8.23 6.78 -12.04
C SER A 222 -7.92 7.47 -10.70
N ASP A 223 -8.84 7.44 -9.74
CA ASP A 223 -8.63 7.99 -8.41
C ASP A 223 -7.82 7.02 -7.55
N LEU A 224 -6.58 7.37 -7.24
CA LEU A 224 -5.68 6.58 -6.40
C LEU A 224 -6.28 6.25 -5.03
N ALA A 225 -7.16 7.11 -4.49
CA ALA A 225 -7.81 6.85 -3.20
C ALA A 225 -8.89 5.75 -3.27
N GLN A 226 -9.36 5.40 -4.49
CA GLN A 226 -10.37 4.36 -4.72
C GLN A 226 -9.78 2.99 -5.07
N GLN A 227 -8.48 2.93 -5.34
CA GLN A 227 -7.73 1.70 -5.61
C GLN A 227 -7.82 0.75 -4.41
N GLN A 228 -8.06 -0.54 -4.67
CA GLN A 228 -8.25 -1.54 -3.62
C GLN A 228 -6.90 -2.00 -3.07
N PRO A 229 -6.67 -1.96 -1.75
CA PRO A 229 -5.35 -2.31 -1.19
C PRO A 229 -4.89 -3.73 -1.52
N VAL A 230 -5.80 -4.70 -1.59
CA VAL A 230 -5.46 -6.08 -1.94
C VAL A 230 -4.90 -6.13 -3.36
N ASP A 231 -5.61 -5.56 -4.34
CA ASP A 231 -5.18 -5.53 -5.73
C ASP A 231 -3.86 -4.75 -5.89
N VAL A 232 -3.74 -3.60 -5.23
CA VAL A 232 -2.50 -2.80 -5.22
C VAL A 232 -1.29 -3.60 -4.75
N MET A 233 -1.49 -4.58 -3.86
CA MET A 233 -0.42 -5.42 -3.33
C MET A 233 -0.27 -6.77 -4.06
N THR A 234 -1.28 -7.27 -4.78
CA THR A 234 -1.25 -8.66 -5.28
C THR A 234 -1.51 -8.83 -6.76
N MET A 235 -2.02 -7.81 -7.45
CA MET A 235 -2.44 -7.98 -8.84
C MET A 235 -1.25 -8.30 -9.77
N ARG A 236 -1.53 -9.09 -10.80
CA ARG A 236 -0.59 -9.47 -11.86
C ARG A 236 -1.21 -9.32 -13.23
N ASP A 237 -2.44 -9.78 -13.38
CA ASP A 237 -3.22 -9.70 -14.62
C ASP A 237 -4.52 -8.93 -14.40
N ILE A 238 -5.11 -8.50 -15.50
CA ILE A 238 -6.54 -8.19 -15.62
C ILE A 238 -7.18 -9.38 -16.35
N SER A 239 -8.12 -10.05 -15.70
CA SER A 239 -8.86 -11.19 -16.24
C SER A 239 -9.75 -10.79 -17.43
N GLU A 240 -10.30 -11.78 -18.14
CA GLU A 240 -11.15 -11.55 -19.32
C GLU A 240 -12.43 -10.74 -19.01
N ASP A 241 -12.94 -10.83 -17.79
CA ASP A 241 -14.07 -10.04 -17.28
C ASP A 241 -13.66 -8.65 -16.76
N GLY A 242 -12.40 -8.27 -16.92
CA GLY A 242 -11.89 -6.93 -16.65
C GLY A 242 -11.54 -6.67 -15.18
N GLN A 243 -11.39 -7.70 -14.35
CA GLN A 243 -11.05 -7.56 -12.93
C GLN A 243 -9.55 -7.76 -12.68
N PRO A 244 -8.96 -7.05 -11.70
CA PRO A 244 -7.65 -7.39 -11.17
C PRO A 244 -7.61 -8.83 -10.64
N THR A 245 -6.49 -9.52 -10.85
CA THR A 245 -6.26 -10.85 -10.29
C THR A 245 -4.80 -11.07 -9.93
N ASP A 246 -4.56 -11.81 -8.84
CA ASP A 246 -3.24 -12.23 -8.40
C ASP A 246 -2.73 -13.49 -9.14
N GLU A 247 -3.60 -14.10 -9.95
CA GLU A 247 -3.25 -15.21 -10.83
C GLU A 247 -2.44 -14.73 -12.04
N LYS A 248 -1.68 -15.66 -12.62
CA LYS A 248 -0.82 -15.41 -13.78
C LYS A 248 -1.36 -16.14 -14.98
N LYS A 249 -1.25 -15.53 -16.16
CA LYS A 249 -1.63 -16.13 -17.46
C LYS A 249 -3.11 -16.47 -17.54
N VAL A 250 -3.94 -15.73 -16.80
CA VAL A 250 -5.41 -15.83 -16.84
C VAL A 250 -6.04 -14.66 -17.58
N GLY A 251 -5.23 -13.67 -17.97
CA GLY A 251 -5.67 -12.54 -18.75
C GLY A 251 -4.48 -11.75 -19.30
N THR A 252 -4.62 -10.43 -19.33
CA THR A 252 -3.58 -9.52 -19.84
C THR A 252 -2.79 -8.94 -18.67
N PRO A 253 -1.44 -8.88 -18.72
CA PRO A 253 -0.67 -8.20 -17.69
C PRO A 253 -1.18 -6.78 -17.47
N TRP A 254 -1.45 -6.39 -16.22
CA TRP A 254 -2.07 -5.10 -15.93
C TRP A 254 -1.26 -3.91 -16.48
N ALA A 255 0.08 -4.02 -16.41
CA ALA A 255 1.01 -3.02 -16.91
C ALA A 255 0.84 -2.76 -18.42
N THR A 256 0.49 -3.79 -19.20
CA THR A 256 0.22 -3.63 -20.64
C THR A 256 -1.00 -2.74 -20.87
N ILE A 257 -2.09 -2.99 -20.15
CA ILE A 257 -3.31 -2.18 -20.24
C ILE A 257 -3.04 -0.75 -19.74
N TRP A 258 -2.30 -0.62 -18.63
CA TRP A 258 -1.93 0.68 -18.07
C TRP A 258 -1.19 1.54 -19.10
N ASN A 259 -0.13 1.03 -19.74
CA ASN A 259 0.62 1.79 -20.74
C ASN A 259 -0.26 2.27 -21.89
N GLN A 260 -1.16 1.41 -22.41
CA GLN A 260 -2.06 1.78 -23.50
C GLN A 260 -3.02 2.92 -23.12
N LEU A 261 -3.53 2.92 -21.88
CA LEU A 261 -4.39 3.99 -21.39
C LEU A 261 -3.60 5.28 -21.15
N GLN A 262 -2.41 5.19 -20.57
CA GLN A 262 -1.57 6.36 -20.28
C GLN A 262 -1.03 7.05 -21.55
N GLU A 263 -0.83 6.33 -22.65
CA GLU A 263 -0.50 6.94 -23.95
C GLU A 263 -1.54 7.96 -24.43
N ARG A 264 -2.80 7.79 -24.02
CA ARG A 264 -3.94 8.64 -24.39
C ARG A 264 -4.28 9.66 -23.30
N SER A 265 -3.58 9.62 -22.17
CA SER A 265 -3.84 10.51 -21.03
C SER A 265 -3.25 11.90 -21.25
N ILE A 266 -4.01 12.93 -20.86
CA ILE A 266 -3.54 14.32 -20.86
C ILE A 266 -2.52 14.55 -19.73
N ASN A 267 -2.63 13.80 -18.64
CA ASN A 267 -1.73 13.86 -17.50
C ASN A 267 -1.34 12.41 -17.11
N PRO A 268 -0.39 11.80 -17.83
CA PRO A 268 -0.06 10.41 -17.61
C PRO A 268 0.52 10.17 -16.22
N VAL A 269 0.29 8.97 -15.69
CA VAL A 269 0.85 8.50 -14.42
C VAL A 269 1.87 7.39 -14.71
N THR A 270 3.10 7.57 -14.22
CA THR A 270 4.16 6.57 -14.32
C THR A 270 4.17 5.69 -13.07
N VAL A 271 4.14 4.37 -13.20
CA VAL A 271 4.09 3.43 -12.07
C VAL A 271 5.39 2.65 -11.91
N TYR A 272 5.93 2.64 -10.70
CA TYR A 272 7.06 1.81 -10.30
C TYR A 272 6.57 0.72 -9.34
N TYR A 273 6.94 -0.54 -9.59
CA TYR A 273 6.37 -1.67 -8.86
C TYR A 273 7.32 -2.85 -8.74
N GLY A 274 6.94 -3.81 -7.90
CA GLY A 274 7.65 -5.04 -7.56
C GLY A 274 6.83 -6.29 -7.87
N HIS A 275 6.78 -7.22 -6.92
CA HIS A 275 5.85 -8.37 -6.80
C HIS A 275 5.93 -9.51 -7.85
N ASP A 276 6.30 -9.20 -9.09
CA ASP A 276 6.26 -10.14 -10.21
C ASP A 276 7.62 -10.64 -10.73
N ALA A 277 8.36 -11.31 -9.84
CA ALA A 277 9.60 -12.03 -10.10
C ALA A 277 9.55 -13.00 -11.29
N SER A 278 8.34 -13.47 -11.67
CA SER A 278 8.18 -14.36 -12.83
C SER A 278 8.29 -13.63 -14.16
N ARG A 279 7.98 -12.33 -14.18
CA ARG A 279 8.19 -11.44 -15.33
C ARG A 279 9.57 -10.80 -15.30
N GLY A 280 10.18 -10.69 -14.13
CA GLY A 280 11.49 -10.06 -13.99
C GLY A 280 11.43 -8.56 -14.25
N LEU A 281 12.52 -8.01 -14.78
CA LEU A 281 12.60 -6.59 -15.13
C LEU A 281 11.64 -6.25 -16.27
N VAL A 282 10.73 -5.30 -16.03
CA VAL A 282 9.85 -4.72 -17.04
C VAL A 282 10.18 -3.23 -17.16
N VAL A 283 10.52 -2.78 -18.37
CA VAL A 283 10.83 -1.37 -18.65
C VAL A 283 9.98 -0.92 -19.83
N GLU A 284 8.91 -0.22 -19.51
CA GLU A 284 7.97 0.35 -20.48
C GLU A 284 7.88 1.86 -20.30
N ARG A 285 7.11 2.54 -21.15
CA ARG A 285 7.01 4.00 -21.15
C ARG A 285 6.47 4.57 -19.83
N PHE A 286 5.43 3.94 -19.27
CA PHE A 286 4.71 4.40 -18.09
C PHE A 286 4.72 3.39 -16.94
N THR A 287 5.43 2.26 -17.07
CA THR A 287 5.52 1.27 -16.00
C THR A 287 6.92 0.67 -15.90
N TYR A 288 7.42 0.52 -14.68
CA TYR A 288 8.74 -0.04 -14.37
C TYR A 288 8.59 -1.12 -13.30
N GLY A 289 8.68 -2.39 -13.71
CA GLY A 289 8.64 -3.55 -12.82
C GLY A 289 10.05 -3.95 -12.42
N LEU A 290 10.35 -3.89 -11.12
CA LEU A 290 11.71 -3.99 -10.58
C LEU A 290 11.97 -5.30 -9.83
N ASP A 291 10.93 -6.12 -9.61
CA ASP A 291 11.09 -7.45 -9.02
C ASP A 291 11.78 -8.38 -10.01
N THR A 292 13.09 -8.43 -9.85
CA THR A 292 14.00 -9.25 -10.63
C THR A 292 14.27 -10.60 -9.98
N GLY A 293 13.59 -10.92 -8.87
CA GLY A 293 13.66 -12.20 -8.20
C GLY A 293 14.95 -12.44 -7.42
N CYS A 294 15.44 -11.43 -6.69
CA CYS A 294 16.71 -11.50 -5.94
C CYS A 294 16.79 -12.75 -5.06
N VAL A 295 15.78 -13.01 -4.23
CA VAL A 295 15.77 -14.15 -3.30
C VAL A 295 15.85 -15.52 -3.98
N TYR A 296 15.53 -15.59 -5.28
CA TYR A 296 15.61 -16.79 -6.11
C TYR A 296 16.97 -16.93 -6.83
N GLY A 297 17.96 -16.11 -6.48
CA GLY A 297 19.31 -16.16 -7.05
C GLY A 297 19.47 -15.44 -8.38
N LYS A 298 18.59 -14.47 -8.67
CA LYS A 298 18.69 -13.60 -9.84
C LYS A 298 19.42 -12.31 -9.46
N THR A 299 18.77 -11.15 -9.55
CA THR A 299 19.37 -9.85 -9.21
C THR A 299 18.45 -9.03 -8.32
N LEU A 300 19.02 -8.07 -7.59
CA LEU A 300 18.29 -6.99 -6.91
C LEU A 300 18.48 -5.72 -7.73
N THR A 301 17.37 -5.10 -8.13
CA THR A 301 17.38 -4.01 -9.10
C THR A 301 16.85 -2.71 -8.52
N ALA A 302 17.54 -1.62 -8.84
CA ALA A 302 17.12 -0.24 -8.63
C ALA A 302 16.98 0.51 -9.96
N ILE A 303 16.12 1.53 -9.97
CA ILE A 303 16.06 2.54 -11.02
C ILE A 303 16.27 3.93 -10.42
N GLU A 304 17.12 4.75 -11.05
CA GLU A 304 17.22 6.17 -10.76
C GLU A 304 16.14 6.92 -11.57
N MET A 305 15.16 7.50 -10.89
CA MET A 305 13.91 7.97 -11.51
C MET A 305 14.11 9.10 -12.52
N LYS A 306 15.12 9.97 -12.38
CA LYS A 306 15.31 11.10 -13.30
C LYS A 306 15.97 10.66 -14.60
N SER A 307 17.07 9.91 -14.53
CA SER A 307 17.77 9.39 -15.72
C SER A 307 17.16 8.11 -16.30
N LYS A 308 16.24 7.45 -15.56
CA LYS A 308 15.73 6.09 -15.84
C LYS A 308 16.84 5.03 -15.93
N LYS A 309 18.01 5.30 -15.36
CA LYS A 309 19.12 4.33 -15.33
C LYS A 309 18.76 3.16 -14.41
N ILE A 310 18.85 1.95 -14.95
CA ILE A 310 18.74 0.70 -14.19
C ILE A 310 20.12 0.31 -13.64
N ILE A 311 20.15 -0.12 -12.38
CA ILE A 311 21.32 -0.62 -11.68
C ILE A 311 20.92 -1.87 -10.92
N ASP A 312 21.68 -2.95 -11.07
CA ASP A 312 21.42 -4.21 -10.38
C ASP A 312 22.69 -4.85 -9.82
N VAL A 313 22.49 -5.74 -8.84
CA VAL A 313 23.53 -6.60 -8.26
C VAL A 313 23.09 -8.06 -8.30
N PRO A 314 24.01 -9.01 -8.49
CA PRO A 314 23.69 -10.43 -8.44
C PRO A 314 23.30 -10.87 -7.02
N CYS A 315 22.34 -11.78 -6.92
CA CYS A 315 21.86 -12.31 -5.65
C CYS A 315 22.19 -13.79 -5.47
N LYS A 316 22.39 -14.22 -4.22
CA LYS A 316 22.42 -15.64 -3.89
C LYS A 316 21.00 -16.22 -3.89
N GLN A 317 20.90 -17.52 -4.12
CA GLN A 317 19.63 -18.23 -4.04
C GLN A 317 19.33 -18.62 -2.59
N TYR A 318 18.27 -18.07 -2.01
CA TYR A 318 17.77 -18.42 -0.68
C TYR A 318 16.42 -19.17 -0.73
N ALA A 319 15.70 -19.08 -1.85
CA ALA A 319 14.43 -19.77 -2.06
C ALA A 319 14.35 -20.43 -3.45
N LEU A 320 13.46 -21.42 -3.56
CA LEU A 320 13.09 -22.03 -4.83
C LEU A 320 12.01 -21.17 -5.52
N THR A 321 12.05 -21.13 -6.85
CA THR A 321 11.07 -20.43 -7.71
C THR A 321 9.75 -21.17 -7.79
#